data_AF-A0A7C6YX57-F1
#
_entry.id   AF-A0A7C6YX57-F1
#
_cell.length_a   1.000
_cell.length_b   1.000
_cell.length_c   1.000
_cell.angle_alpha   90.00
_cell.angle_beta   90.00
_cell.angle_gamma   90.00
#
_symmetry.space_group_name_H-M   'P 1'
#
loop_
_entity.id
_entity.type
_entity.pdbx_description
1 polymer ?
#
loop_
_entity_poly.entity_id
_entity_poly.type
_entity_poly.pdbx_seq_one_letter_code
_entity_poly.pdbx_strand_id
1 'polypeptide(L)'
;MVLSFIMLIIGLVLVIKGADYFVDAAVEVARRTGMSEVLIGATLVSLATTLPELAVSSYSSYLNNADLAVGNAVGSVIFNTAVILGLSLIIKPLKIKDKKFSSKALFMLASGILLSLFALDGQVKPKEGIFLIGLLIIYVFYVFKTSPNEDQKVETDDSPVWLLTIKFIGGAMAVVFGSRLMVNAAVSIAEALGVSPMVIGLTIVAVGTSLPELVTSLTAIKKGYQNVSVGNIIGANFLNMTAVLGVSSLINPLPIGRESLRVDLPVMLL
;
A
#
# COMPACT_ATOMS: atom_id res chain seq x y z
N MET A 1 -21.21 -8.34 16.73
CA MET A 1 -19.92 -9.05 16.60
C MET A 1 -19.84 -9.93 15.34
N VAL A 2 -20.61 -11.02 15.20
CA VAL A 2 -20.55 -11.88 13.98
C VAL A 2 -20.81 -11.09 12.69
N LEU A 3 -21.83 -10.24 12.69
CA LEU A 3 -22.13 -9.37 11.55
C LEU A 3 -20.96 -8.44 11.21
N SER A 4 -20.28 -7.89 12.22
CA SER A 4 -19.11 -7.01 12.03
C SER A 4 -17.96 -7.77 11.36
N PHE A 5 -17.69 -9.02 11.75
CA PHE A 5 -16.69 -9.84 11.07
C PHE A 5 -17.08 -10.14 9.62
N ILE A 6 -18.35 -10.47 9.36
CA ILE A 6 -18.84 -10.68 7.98
C ILE A 6 -18.66 -9.40 7.15
N MET A 7 -19.04 -8.25 7.71
CA MET A 7 -18.87 -6.94 7.07
C MET A 7 -17.39 -6.62 6.82
N LEU A 8 -16.49 -6.94 7.75
CA LEU A 8 -15.05 -6.77 7.57
C LEU A 8 -14.54 -7.59 6.39
N ILE A 9 -14.93 -8.87 6.29
CA ILE A 9 -14.52 -9.75 5.19
C ILE A 9 -15.11 -9.30 3.86
N ILE A 10 -16.40 -8.96 3.81
CA ILE A 10 -17.03 -8.44 2.58
C ILE A 10 -16.36 -7.14 2.16
N GLY A 11 -16.10 -6.24 3.12
CA GLY A 11 -15.42 -4.97 2.88
C GLY A 11 -14.04 -5.20 2.30
N LEU A 12 -13.25 -6.10 2.89
CA LEU A 12 -11.93 -6.46 2.40
C LEU A 12 -11.97 -7.02 0.97
N VAL A 13 -12.88 -7.94 0.68
CA VAL A 13 -13.04 -8.52 -0.66
C VAL A 13 -13.41 -7.42 -1.68
N LEU A 14 -14.32 -6.52 -1.33
CA LEU A 14 -14.71 -5.41 -2.18
C LEU A 14 -13.55 -4.44 -2.45
N VAL A 15 -12.75 -4.14 -1.43
CA VAL A 15 -11.57 -3.28 -1.59
C VAL A 15 -10.54 -3.93 -2.50
N ILE A 16 -10.18 -5.19 -2.25
CA ILE A 16 -9.18 -5.91 -3.04
C ILE A 16 -9.65 -6.06 -4.50
N LYS A 17 -10.85 -6.60 -4.71
CA LYS A 17 -11.37 -6.83 -6.07
C LYS A 17 -11.71 -5.53 -6.79
N GLY A 18 -12.16 -4.52 -6.04
CA GLY A 18 -12.40 -3.19 -6.58
C GLY A 18 -11.11 -2.54 -7.06
N ALA A 19 -10.03 -2.65 -6.28
CA ALA A 19 -8.71 -2.16 -6.65
C ALA A 19 -8.19 -2.89 -7.90
N ASP A 20 -8.32 -4.23 -7.96
CA ASP A 20 -7.98 -5.02 -9.15
C ASP A 20 -8.66 -4.46 -10.41
N TYR A 21 -9.99 -4.31 -10.40
CA TYR A 21 -10.73 -3.82 -11.57
C TYR A 21 -10.42 -2.38 -11.94
N PHE A 22 -10.27 -1.52 -10.93
CA PHE A 22 -9.92 -0.11 -11.13
C PHE A 22 -8.56 0.01 -11.82
N VAL A 23 -7.58 -0.73 -11.32
CA VAL A 23 -6.21 -0.71 -11.83
C VAL A 23 -6.13 -1.33 -13.21
N ASP A 24 -6.73 -2.50 -13.43
CA ASP A 24 -6.70 -3.17 -14.74
C ASP A 24 -7.21 -2.25 -15.85
N ALA A 25 -8.29 -1.50 -15.57
CA ALA A 25 -8.81 -0.50 -16.49
C ALA A 25 -7.85 0.69 -16.67
N ALA A 26 -7.26 1.20 -15.59
CA ALA A 26 -6.30 2.30 -15.64
C ALA A 26 -5.02 1.92 -16.42
N VAL A 27 -4.53 0.70 -16.23
CA VAL A 27 -3.39 0.12 -16.93
C VAL A 27 -3.70 0.01 -18.42
N GLU A 28 -4.84 -0.57 -18.80
CA GLU A 28 -5.20 -0.70 -20.22
C GLU A 28 -5.35 0.67 -20.92
N VAL A 29 -5.92 1.67 -20.22
CA VAL A 29 -5.95 3.04 -20.74
C VAL A 29 -4.53 3.60 -20.90
N ALA A 30 -3.63 3.37 -19.94
CA ALA A 30 -2.24 3.80 -20.02
C ALA A 30 -1.48 3.14 -21.20
N ARG A 31 -1.77 1.86 -21.50
CA ARG A 31 -1.21 1.17 -22.67
C ARG A 31 -1.65 1.83 -23.97
N ARG A 32 -2.95 2.15 -24.10
CA ARG A 32 -3.53 2.81 -25.28
C ARG A 32 -3.02 4.23 -25.51
N THR A 33 -2.60 4.91 -24.45
CA THR A 33 -2.00 6.26 -24.53
C THR A 33 -0.49 6.22 -24.80
N GLY A 34 0.11 5.04 -24.95
CA GLY A 34 1.52 4.87 -25.31
C GLY A 34 2.48 4.89 -24.12
N MET A 35 2.01 4.67 -22.88
CA MET A 35 2.90 4.49 -21.74
C MET A 35 3.64 3.15 -21.83
N SER A 36 4.93 3.12 -21.47
CA SER A 36 5.73 1.90 -21.52
C SER A 36 5.35 0.92 -20.39
N GLU A 37 5.49 -0.39 -20.66
CA GLU A 37 5.29 -1.45 -19.65
C GLU A 37 6.15 -1.25 -18.40
N VAL A 38 7.35 -0.70 -18.57
CA VAL A 38 8.24 -0.40 -17.43
C VAL A 38 7.61 0.67 -16.53
N LEU A 39 7.01 1.71 -17.10
CA LEU A 39 6.33 2.76 -16.33
C LEU A 39 5.08 2.22 -15.64
N ILE A 40 4.27 1.45 -16.36
CA ILE A 40 3.07 0.79 -15.82
C ILE A 40 3.46 -0.11 -14.64
N GLY A 41 4.44 -0.99 -14.82
CA GLY A 41 4.91 -1.91 -13.78
C GLY A 41 5.55 -1.20 -12.58
N ALA A 42 6.36 -0.16 -12.82
CA ALA A 42 7.08 0.52 -11.75
C ALA A 42 6.22 1.53 -10.97
N THR A 43 5.07 1.94 -11.50
CA THR A 43 4.20 2.96 -10.87
C THR A 43 2.79 2.45 -10.65
N LEU A 44 2.04 2.12 -11.71
CA LEU A 44 0.64 1.69 -11.60
C LEU A 44 0.49 0.38 -10.85
N VAL A 45 1.35 -0.61 -11.08
CA VAL A 45 1.24 -1.91 -10.38
C VAL A 45 1.60 -1.80 -8.90
N SER A 46 2.60 -0.99 -8.53
CA SER A 46 2.92 -0.81 -7.11
C SER A 46 1.84 0.01 -6.39
N LEU A 47 1.31 1.04 -7.06
CA LEU A 47 0.16 1.78 -6.55
C LEU A 47 -1.06 0.88 -6.39
N ALA A 48 -1.30 -0.01 -7.35
CA ALA A 48 -2.44 -0.90 -7.38
C ALA A 48 -2.57 -1.79 -6.16
N THR A 49 -1.50 -2.48 -5.80
CA THR A 49 -1.53 -3.39 -4.65
C THR A 49 -1.67 -2.62 -3.35
N THR A 50 -1.19 -1.37 -3.31
CA THR A 50 -1.28 -0.45 -2.16
C THR A 50 -2.56 0.42 -2.15
N LEU A 51 -3.43 0.32 -3.17
CA LEU A 51 -4.70 1.04 -3.19
C LEU A 51 -5.64 0.63 -2.05
N PRO A 52 -5.76 -0.66 -1.68
CA PRO A 52 -6.50 -1.08 -0.49
C PRO A 52 -6.08 -0.34 0.77
N GLU A 53 -4.78 -0.28 1.06
CA GLU A 53 -4.22 0.42 2.20
C GLU A 53 -4.53 1.91 2.15
N LEU A 54 -4.30 2.53 0.99
CA LEU A 54 -4.57 3.95 0.78
C LEU A 54 -6.05 4.27 1.03
N ALA A 55 -6.95 3.46 0.48
CA ALA A 55 -8.39 3.68 0.60
C ALA A 55 -8.89 3.50 2.03
N VAL A 56 -8.47 2.43 2.70
CA VAL A 56 -8.86 2.13 4.08
C VAL A 56 -8.29 3.15 5.06
N SER A 57 -7.01 3.51 4.96
CA SER A 57 -6.40 4.51 5.86
C SER A 57 -6.93 5.91 5.61
N SER A 58 -7.09 6.33 4.35
CA SER A 58 -7.65 7.65 4.04
C SER A 58 -9.09 7.77 4.54
N TYR A 59 -9.90 6.71 4.37
CA TYR A 59 -11.26 6.69 4.86
C TYR A 59 -11.34 6.64 6.40
N SER A 60 -10.41 5.92 7.05
CA SER A 60 -10.30 5.90 8.52
C SER A 60 -9.98 7.29 9.07
N SER A 61 -9.03 8.00 8.47
CA SER A 61 -8.72 9.40 8.83
C SER A 61 -9.91 10.33 8.60
N TYR A 62 -10.64 10.15 7.50
CA TYR A 62 -11.86 10.92 7.21
C TYR A 62 -12.95 10.72 8.28
N LEU A 63 -13.07 9.51 8.84
CA LEU A 63 -13.98 9.21 9.95
C LEU A 63 -13.41 9.55 11.34
N ASN A 64 -12.33 10.33 11.44
CA ASN A 64 -11.64 10.65 12.70
C ASN A 64 -11.14 9.43 13.48
N ASN A 65 -10.92 8.30 12.81
CA ASN A 65 -10.30 7.10 13.36
C ASN A 65 -8.83 7.01 12.90
N ALA A 66 -8.07 8.07 13.15
CA ALA A 66 -6.69 8.20 12.68
C ALA A 66 -5.75 7.11 13.25
N ASP A 67 -6.04 6.60 14.46
CA ASP A 67 -5.36 5.44 15.05
C ASP A 67 -5.46 4.18 14.17
N LEU A 68 -6.63 3.95 13.56
CA LEU A 68 -6.84 2.85 12.64
C LEU A 68 -6.07 3.07 11.33
N ALA A 69 -6.01 4.32 10.84
CA ALA A 69 -5.26 4.68 9.64
C ALA A 69 -3.75 4.42 9.81
N VAL A 70 -3.20 4.82 10.96
CA VAL A 70 -1.80 4.55 11.35
C VAL A 70 -1.57 3.06 11.50
N GLY A 71 -2.43 2.37 12.27
CA GLY A 71 -2.33 0.93 12.49
C GLY A 71 -2.30 0.17 11.16
N ASN A 72 -3.22 0.48 10.24
CA ASN A 72 -3.25 -0.15 8.93
C ASN A 72 -1.95 0.09 8.13
N ALA A 73 -1.50 1.33 8.01
CA ALA A 73 -0.34 1.65 7.18
C ALA A 73 0.99 1.12 7.78
N VAL A 74 1.23 1.36 9.07
CA VAL A 74 2.43 0.87 9.77
C VAL A 74 2.42 -0.65 9.87
N GLY A 75 1.25 -1.24 10.20
CA GLY A 75 1.07 -2.69 10.24
C GLY A 75 1.34 -3.33 8.89
N SER A 76 0.92 -2.70 7.78
CA SER A 76 1.19 -3.20 6.43
C SER A 76 2.69 -3.21 6.13
N VAL A 77 3.43 -2.17 6.51
CA VAL A 77 4.90 -2.15 6.36
C VAL A 77 5.56 -3.26 7.18
N ILE A 78 5.14 -3.43 8.44
CA ILE A 78 5.66 -4.49 9.31
C ILE A 78 5.34 -5.87 8.72
N PHE A 79 4.12 -6.12 8.27
CA PHE A 79 3.71 -7.39 7.68
C PHE A 79 4.48 -7.69 6.38
N ASN A 80 4.62 -6.70 5.51
CA ASN A 80 5.39 -6.81 4.28
C ASN A 80 6.86 -7.19 4.55
N THR A 81 7.50 -6.56 5.54
CA THR A 81 8.91 -6.84 5.84
C THR A 81 9.10 -8.11 6.66
N ALA A 82 8.34 -8.29 7.74
CA ALA A 82 8.52 -9.43 8.64
C ALA A 82 8.00 -10.74 8.03
N VAL A 83 6.80 -10.71 7.43
CA VAL A 83 6.14 -11.91 6.94
C VAL A 83 6.43 -12.14 5.46
N ILE A 84 6.13 -11.18 4.59
CA ILE A 84 6.25 -11.42 3.14
C ILE A 84 7.71 -11.55 2.73
N LEU A 85 8.59 -10.63 3.12
CA LEU A 85 10.02 -10.72 2.81
C LEU A 85 10.69 -11.86 3.58
N GLY A 86 10.33 -12.08 4.84
CA GLY A 86 10.81 -13.21 5.64
C GLY A 86 10.52 -14.56 4.99
N LEU A 87 9.25 -14.82 4.60
CA LEU A 87 8.86 -16.01 3.85
C LEU A 87 9.59 -16.10 2.51
N SER A 88 9.73 -14.96 1.82
CA SER A 88 10.43 -14.89 0.54
C SER A 88 11.88 -15.39 0.63
N LEU A 89 12.58 -14.97 1.68
CA LEU A 89 13.96 -15.36 1.98
C LEU A 89 14.10 -16.83 2.39
N ILE A 90 13.14 -17.36 3.15
CA ILE A 90 13.11 -18.77 3.55
C ILE A 90 12.91 -19.68 2.32
N ILE A 91 11.99 -19.32 1.44
CA ILE A 91 11.68 -20.10 0.24
C ILE A 91 12.87 -20.07 -0.74
N LYS A 92 13.46 -18.90 -0.94
CA LYS A 92 14.58 -18.72 -1.84
C LYS A 92 15.52 -17.63 -1.29
N PRO A 93 16.79 -17.95 -0.94
CA PRO A 93 17.73 -16.93 -0.49
C PRO A 93 18.05 -15.90 -1.56
N LEU A 94 18.11 -14.62 -1.19
CA LEU A 94 18.38 -13.52 -2.12
C LEU A 94 19.87 -13.37 -2.43
N LYS A 95 20.19 -13.18 -3.72
CA LYS A 95 21.50 -12.67 -4.16
C LYS A 95 21.31 -11.30 -4.79
N ILE A 96 21.42 -10.26 -3.98
CA ILE A 96 21.33 -8.88 -4.47
C ILE A 96 22.65 -8.52 -5.15
N LYS A 97 22.62 -8.28 -6.47
CA LYS A 97 23.79 -7.82 -7.26
C LYS A 97 23.54 -6.47 -7.95
N ASP A 98 22.34 -5.91 -7.84
CA ASP A 98 21.90 -4.79 -8.68
C ASP A 98 21.98 -3.45 -7.93
N LYS A 99 22.69 -2.46 -8.50
CA LYS A 99 22.75 -1.09 -7.96
C LYS A 99 21.37 -0.40 -7.96
N LYS A 100 20.47 -0.74 -8.89
CA LYS A 100 19.12 -0.17 -8.94
C LYS A 100 18.28 -0.57 -7.73
N PHE A 101 18.52 -1.78 -7.20
CA PHE A 101 17.87 -2.26 -5.98
C PHE A 101 18.27 -1.42 -4.76
N SER A 102 19.56 -1.12 -4.62
CA SER A 102 20.08 -0.31 -3.51
C SER A 102 19.49 1.10 -3.47
N SER A 103 19.25 1.73 -4.63
CA SER A 103 18.61 3.06 -4.67
C SER A 103 17.17 3.03 -4.16
N LYS A 104 16.36 2.02 -4.54
CA LYS A 104 14.97 1.91 -4.08
C LYS A 104 14.89 1.65 -2.57
N ALA A 105 15.74 0.77 -2.06
CA ALA A 105 15.86 0.50 -0.63
C ALA A 105 16.23 1.77 0.16
N LEU A 106 17.10 2.62 -0.40
CA LEU A 106 17.47 3.90 0.22
C LEU A 106 16.28 4.85 0.35
N PHE A 107 15.44 4.98 -0.68
CA PHE A 107 14.22 5.79 -0.60
C PHE A 107 13.25 5.26 0.48
N MET A 108 13.07 3.94 0.56
CA MET A 108 12.27 3.31 1.61
C MET A 108 12.81 3.63 3.00
N LEU A 109 14.10 3.39 3.25
CA LEU A 109 14.72 3.67 4.55
C LEU A 109 14.68 5.16 4.90
N ALA A 110 14.97 6.05 3.93
CA ALA A 110 14.89 7.48 4.13
C ALA A 110 13.46 7.91 4.52
N SER A 111 12.43 7.36 3.86
CA SER A 111 11.03 7.64 4.21
C SER A 111 10.67 7.17 5.62
N GLY A 112 11.15 6.00 6.05
CA GLY A 112 10.89 5.48 7.40
C GLY A 112 11.61 6.26 8.50
N ILE A 113 12.86 6.67 8.26
CA ILE A 113 13.61 7.53 9.19
C ILE A 113 12.90 8.87 9.32
N LEU A 114 12.54 9.48 8.20
CA LEU A 114 11.85 10.75 8.15
C LEU A 114 10.49 10.70 8.85
N LEU A 115 9.70 9.65 8.61
CA LEU A 115 8.44 9.42 9.31
C LEU A 115 8.66 9.30 10.82
N SER A 116 9.70 8.57 11.24
CA SER A 116 10.06 8.42 12.65
C SER A 116 10.45 9.74 13.29
N LEU A 117 11.13 10.63 12.55
CA LEU A 117 11.46 11.98 13.00
C LEU A 117 10.22 12.87 13.16
N PHE A 118 9.29 12.80 12.20
CA PHE A 118 8.03 13.55 12.28
C PHE A 118 7.17 13.09 13.46
N ALA A 119 7.13 11.78 13.71
CA ALA A 119 6.37 11.21 14.81
C ALA A 119 6.91 11.53 16.21
N LEU A 120 8.11 12.11 16.36
CA LEU A 120 8.76 12.32 17.67
C LEU A 120 7.95 13.19 18.64
N ASP A 121 7.12 14.09 18.13
CA ASP A 121 6.24 14.92 18.95
C ASP A 121 4.88 14.27 19.25
N GLY A 122 4.74 12.98 18.89
CA GLY A 122 3.57 12.15 19.16
C GLY A 122 2.49 12.20 18.09
N GLN A 123 2.75 12.83 16.93
CA GLN A 123 1.79 12.85 15.82
C GLN A 123 2.48 13.12 14.48
N VAL A 124 1.84 12.78 13.37
CA VAL A 124 2.22 13.25 12.03
C VAL A 124 1.22 14.30 11.57
N LYS A 125 1.70 15.52 11.34
CA LYS A 125 0.90 16.69 10.99
C LYS A 125 0.67 16.79 9.47
N PRO A 126 -0.34 17.55 9.03
CA PRO A 126 -0.58 17.78 7.60
C PRO A 126 0.64 18.33 6.85
N LYS A 127 1.43 19.22 7.47
CA LYS A 127 2.65 19.78 6.85
C LYS A 127 3.70 18.70 6.56
N GLU A 128 3.81 17.72 7.44
CA GLU A 128 4.72 16.58 7.30
C GLU A 128 4.19 15.61 6.22
N GLY A 129 2.86 15.46 6.13
CA GLY A 129 2.19 14.79 5.02
C GLY A 129 2.50 15.37 3.65
N ILE A 130 2.49 16.70 3.50
CA ILE A 130 2.90 17.38 2.25
C ILE A 130 4.34 16.99 1.89
N PHE A 131 5.24 16.93 2.87
CA PHE A 131 6.63 16.57 2.64
C PHE A 131 6.79 15.10 2.22
N LEU A 132 6.04 14.18 2.84
CA LEU A 132 5.99 12.76 2.45
C LEU A 132 5.46 12.57 1.02
N ILE A 133 4.42 13.31 0.63
CA ILE A 133 3.91 13.31 -0.75
C ILE A 133 4.92 13.94 -1.72
N GLY A 134 5.63 14.98 -1.30
CA GLY A 134 6.73 15.54 -2.09
C GLY A 134 7.83 14.51 -2.36
N LEU A 135 8.19 13.71 -1.35
CA LEU A 135 9.15 12.62 -1.49
C LEU A 135 8.65 11.53 -2.45
N LEU A 136 7.36 11.18 -2.39
CA LEU A 136 6.72 10.28 -3.36
C LEU A 136 6.87 10.81 -4.79
N ILE A 137 6.56 12.08 -5.02
CA ILE A 137 6.69 12.70 -6.35
C ILE A 137 8.13 12.62 -6.86
N ILE A 138 9.11 12.95 -6.01
CA ILE A 138 10.54 12.84 -6.35
C ILE A 138 10.92 11.40 -6.72
N TYR A 139 10.44 10.42 -5.95
CA TYR A 139 10.68 9.01 -6.23
C TYR A 139 10.10 8.58 -7.58
N VAL A 140 8.85 8.96 -7.88
CA VAL A 140 8.23 8.67 -9.19
C VAL A 140 9.05 9.28 -10.32
N PHE A 141 9.50 10.53 -10.20
CA PHE A 141 10.37 11.15 -11.21
C PHE A 141 11.73 10.44 -11.34
N TYR A 142 12.33 10.01 -10.24
CA TYR A 142 13.57 9.25 -10.25
C TYR A 142 13.41 7.92 -10.98
N VAL A 143 12.34 7.18 -10.68
CA VAL A 143 12.00 5.91 -11.33
C VAL A 143 11.74 6.14 -12.81
N PHE A 144 11.01 7.19 -13.18
CA PHE A 144 10.76 7.56 -14.57
C PHE A 144 12.06 7.79 -15.34
N LYS A 145 12.98 8.58 -14.80
CA LYS A 145 14.25 8.93 -15.46
C LYS A 145 15.25 7.78 -15.55
N THR A 146 15.18 6.84 -14.60
CA THR A 146 16.15 5.72 -14.49
C THR A 146 15.63 4.43 -15.15
N SER A 147 14.35 4.40 -15.50
CA SER A 147 13.76 3.31 -16.26
C SER A 147 14.28 3.37 -17.70
N PRO A 148 14.83 2.26 -18.24
CA PRO A 148 15.22 2.23 -19.63
C PRO A 148 14.00 2.47 -20.52
N ASN A 149 14.14 3.35 -21.52
CA ASN A 149 13.22 3.38 -22.65
C ASN A 149 13.43 2.09 -23.44
N GLU A 150 12.75 1.02 -23.03
CA GLU A 150 12.53 -0.09 -23.93
C GLU A 150 11.28 0.23 -24.74
N ASP A 151 11.47 0.45 -26.04
CA ASP A 151 10.42 0.49 -27.05
C ASP A 151 9.83 -0.93 -27.22
N GLN A 152 9.30 -1.51 -26.15
CA GLN A 152 8.45 -2.67 -26.26
C GLN A 152 7.08 -2.18 -26.71
N LYS A 153 6.64 -2.60 -27.90
CA LYS A 153 5.26 -2.47 -28.31
C LYS A 153 4.41 -3.12 -27.22
N VAL A 154 3.64 -2.30 -26.53
CA VAL A 154 2.77 -2.79 -25.47
C VAL A 154 1.58 -3.45 -26.15
N GLU A 155 1.41 -4.75 -25.93
CA GLU A 155 0.20 -5.44 -26.36
C GLU A 155 -0.99 -4.80 -25.63
N THR A 156 -1.88 -4.20 -26.42
CA THR A 156 -3.14 -3.66 -25.92
C THR A 156 -4.18 -4.77 -25.98
N ASP A 157 -5.02 -4.84 -24.95
CA ASP A 157 -6.17 -5.73 -24.98
C ASP A 157 -7.26 -5.10 -25.89
N ASP A 158 -7.93 -5.90 -26.71
CA ASP A 158 -9.05 -5.47 -27.55
C ASP A 158 -10.34 -5.18 -26.75
N SER A 159 -10.26 -5.21 -25.41
CA SER A 159 -11.34 -4.83 -24.49
C SER A 159 -12.08 -3.56 -24.94
N PRO A 160 -13.41 -3.57 -25.11
CA PRO A 160 -14.13 -2.40 -25.58
C PRO A 160 -14.12 -1.29 -24.52
N VAL A 161 -14.10 -0.02 -24.95
CA VAL A 161 -13.96 1.14 -24.05
C VAL A 161 -15.04 1.16 -22.96
N TRP A 162 -16.28 0.79 -23.28
CA TRP A 162 -17.37 0.74 -22.30
C TRP A 162 -17.09 -0.27 -21.16
N LEU A 163 -16.43 -1.39 -21.45
CA LEU A 163 -16.05 -2.38 -20.45
C LEU A 163 -14.95 -1.82 -19.54
N LEU A 164 -13.97 -1.11 -20.10
CA LEU A 164 -12.94 -0.41 -19.32
C LEU A 164 -13.57 0.65 -18.42
N THR A 165 -14.54 1.42 -18.92
CA THR A 165 -15.28 2.40 -18.13
C THR A 165 -16.04 1.75 -16.98
N ILE A 166 -16.71 0.61 -17.21
CA ILE A 166 -17.39 -0.14 -16.15
C ILE A 166 -16.41 -0.68 -15.11
N LYS A 167 -15.29 -1.27 -15.54
CA LYS A 167 -14.25 -1.76 -14.61
C LYS A 167 -13.66 -0.62 -13.77
N PHE A 168 -13.38 0.52 -14.40
CA PHE A 168 -12.84 1.70 -13.72
C PHE A 168 -13.82 2.28 -12.69
N ILE A 169 -15.05 2.60 -13.11
CA ILE A 169 -16.05 3.21 -12.23
C ILE A 169 -16.54 2.21 -11.18
N GLY A 170 -16.84 0.98 -11.60
CA GLY A 170 -17.29 -0.10 -10.71
C GLY A 170 -16.23 -0.49 -9.69
N GLY A 171 -14.97 -0.57 -10.11
CA GLY A 171 -13.83 -0.80 -9.23
C GLY A 171 -13.66 0.31 -8.20
N ALA A 172 -13.66 1.57 -8.64
CA ALA A 172 -13.58 2.72 -7.74
C ALA A 172 -14.74 2.75 -6.73
N MET A 173 -15.97 2.52 -7.17
CA MET A 173 -17.12 2.42 -6.26
C MET A 173 -16.96 1.27 -5.26
N ALA A 174 -16.53 0.09 -5.72
CA ALA A 174 -16.29 -1.06 -4.84
C ALA A 174 -15.21 -0.76 -3.79
N VAL A 175 -14.13 -0.05 -4.15
CA VAL A 175 -13.11 0.41 -3.19
C VAL A 175 -13.71 1.36 -2.15
N VAL A 176 -14.50 2.36 -2.58
CA VAL A 176 -15.13 3.32 -1.67
C VAL A 176 -16.11 2.64 -0.71
N PHE A 177 -17.03 1.83 -1.23
CA PHE A 177 -18.02 1.12 -0.40
C PHE A 177 -17.36 0.05 0.48
N GLY A 178 -16.40 -0.68 -0.06
CA GLY A 178 -15.62 -1.68 0.66
C GLY A 178 -14.85 -1.07 1.83
N SER A 179 -14.16 0.05 1.60
CA SER A 179 -13.40 0.75 2.64
C SER A 179 -14.33 1.24 3.75
N ARG A 180 -15.50 1.77 3.38
CA ARG A 180 -16.53 2.14 4.35
C ARG A 180 -16.99 0.97 5.19
N LEU A 181 -17.31 -0.16 4.57
CA LEU A 181 -17.78 -1.34 5.28
C LEU A 181 -16.70 -1.88 6.22
N MET A 182 -15.46 -1.96 5.73
CA MET A 182 -14.31 -2.47 6.45
C MET A 182 -13.96 -1.61 7.66
N VAL A 183 -13.89 -0.28 7.50
CA VAL A 183 -13.54 0.64 8.60
C VAL A 183 -14.60 0.61 9.70
N ASN A 184 -15.88 0.71 9.35
CA ASN A 184 -16.95 0.66 10.35
C ASN A 184 -16.96 -0.68 11.10
N ALA A 185 -16.76 -1.79 10.38
CA ALA A 185 -16.66 -3.11 10.97
C ALA A 185 -15.44 -3.25 11.90
N ALA A 186 -14.27 -2.76 11.48
CA ALA A 186 -13.04 -2.79 12.27
C ALA A 186 -13.19 -2.00 13.58
N VAL A 187 -13.77 -0.79 13.52
CA VAL A 187 -14.06 0.02 14.72
C VAL A 187 -15.04 -0.71 15.65
N SER A 188 -16.14 -1.25 15.11
CA SER A 188 -17.10 -2.03 15.92
C SER A 188 -16.48 -3.27 16.58
N ILE A 189 -15.53 -3.93 15.90
CA ILE A 189 -14.80 -5.08 16.45
C ILE A 189 -13.85 -4.62 17.56
N ALA A 190 -13.13 -3.52 17.36
CA ALA A 190 -12.23 -2.95 18.36
C ALA A 190 -12.99 -2.62 19.66
N GLU A 191 -14.13 -1.92 19.53
CA GLU A 191 -15.00 -1.57 20.65
C GLU A 191 -15.55 -2.82 21.37
N ALA A 192 -16.03 -3.82 20.62
CA ALA A 192 -16.58 -5.04 21.20
C ALA A 192 -15.53 -5.88 21.94
N LEU A 193 -14.26 -5.84 21.51
CA LEU A 193 -13.15 -6.55 22.15
C LEU A 193 -12.46 -5.73 23.24
N GLY A 194 -12.82 -4.45 23.41
CA GLY A 194 -12.17 -3.55 24.37
C GLY A 194 -10.71 -3.24 24.02
N VAL A 195 -10.34 -3.35 22.73
CA VAL A 195 -8.99 -3.05 22.22
C VAL A 195 -9.00 -1.75 21.43
N SER A 196 -7.84 -1.11 21.27
CA SER A 196 -7.76 0.11 20.46
C SER A 196 -7.99 -0.19 18.97
N PRO A 197 -8.60 0.74 18.20
CA PRO A 197 -8.70 0.63 16.75
C PRO A 197 -7.34 0.43 16.08
N MET A 198 -6.27 0.99 16.65
CA MET A 198 -4.89 0.79 16.21
C MET A 198 -4.49 -0.69 16.20
N VAL A 199 -4.86 -1.48 17.24
CA VAL A 199 -4.52 -2.92 17.29
C VAL A 199 -5.23 -3.68 16.17
N ILE A 200 -6.51 -3.39 15.91
CA ILE A 200 -7.24 -4.01 14.79
C ILE A 200 -6.65 -3.57 13.45
N GLY A 201 -6.23 -2.30 13.34
CA GLY A 201 -5.52 -1.75 12.20
C GLY A 201 -4.21 -2.48 11.89
N LEU A 202 -3.35 -2.58 12.90
CA LEU A 202 -2.03 -3.20 12.83
C LEU A 202 -2.07 -4.69 12.50
N THR A 203 -3.19 -5.36 12.82
CA THR A 203 -3.34 -6.81 12.69
C THR A 203 -4.26 -7.18 11.53
N ILE A 204 -5.56 -7.26 11.77
CA ILE A 204 -6.53 -7.84 10.84
C ILE A 204 -6.64 -7.00 9.56
N VAL A 205 -6.67 -5.67 9.71
CA VAL A 205 -6.85 -4.77 8.56
C VAL A 205 -5.59 -4.76 7.71
N ALA A 206 -4.41 -4.49 8.29
CA ALA A 206 -3.13 -4.51 7.60
C ALA A 206 -2.84 -5.84 6.89
N VAL A 207 -3.02 -6.97 7.58
CA VAL A 207 -2.83 -8.29 6.98
C VAL A 207 -3.77 -8.49 5.79
N GLY A 208 -5.03 -8.07 5.94
CA GLY A 208 -6.03 -8.17 4.90
C GLY A 208 -5.68 -7.34 3.67
N THR A 209 -5.39 -6.05 3.86
CA THR A 209 -5.09 -5.14 2.75
C THR A 209 -3.80 -5.51 2.04
N SER A 210 -2.82 -6.12 2.73
CA SER A 210 -1.55 -6.58 2.14
C SER A 210 -1.56 -8.02 1.61
N LEU A 211 -2.73 -8.67 1.53
CA LEU A 211 -2.86 -9.96 0.84
C LEU A 211 -2.47 -9.90 -0.66
N PRO A 212 -2.79 -8.85 -1.43
CA PRO A 212 -2.33 -8.70 -2.81
C PRO A 212 -0.80 -8.74 -2.91
N GLU A 213 -0.09 -8.05 -2.03
CA GLU A 213 1.38 -8.06 -1.91
C GLU A 213 1.90 -9.46 -1.63
N LEU A 214 1.30 -10.17 -0.68
CA LEU A 214 1.70 -11.55 -0.36
C LEU A 214 1.55 -12.46 -1.59
N VAL A 215 0.40 -12.42 -2.27
CA VAL A 215 0.11 -13.26 -3.43
C VAL A 215 1.06 -12.95 -4.60
N THR A 216 1.28 -11.67 -4.88
CA THR A 216 2.18 -11.24 -5.97
C THR A 216 3.64 -11.62 -5.68
N SER A 217 4.13 -11.39 -4.46
CA SER A 217 5.48 -11.75 -4.04
C SER A 217 5.74 -13.26 -4.05
N LEU A 218 4.80 -14.07 -3.54
CA LEU A 218 4.93 -15.53 -3.58
C LEU A 218 4.87 -16.08 -5.02
N THR A 219 4.00 -15.53 -5.86
CA THR A 219 3.88 -15.92 -7.26
C THR A 219 5.17 -15.60 -8.03
N ALA A 220 5.76 -14.43 -7.80
CA ALA A 220 7.02 -14.04 -8.42
C ALA A 220 8.16 -14.99 -8.04
N ILE A 221 8.24 -15.40 -6.76
CA ILE A 221 9.26 -16.36 -6.29
C ILE A 221 9.08 -17.73 -6.92
N LYS A 222 7.83 -18.23 -6.97
CA LYS A 222 7.51 -19.51 -7.61
C LYS A 222 7.92 -19.52 -9.09
N LYS A 223 7.78 -18.38 -9.79
CA LYS A 223 8.22 -18.20 -11.18
C LYS A 223 9.71 -17.89 -11.34
N GLY A 224 10.47 -17.80 -10.25
CA GLY A 224 11.91 -17.54 -10.26
C GLY A 224 12.30 -16.05 -10.34
N TYR A 225 11.34 -15.12 -10.39
CA TYR A 225 11.53 -13.67 -10.46
C TYR A 225 11.71 -13.02 -9.09
N GLN A 226 12.72 -13.47 -8.37
CA GLN A 226 12.89 -13.11 -6.96
C GLN A 226 13.16 -11.61 -6.73
N ASN A 227 13.90 -10.96 -7.62
CA ASN A 227 14.15 -9.51 -7.56
C ASN A 227 12.86 -8.69 -7.70
N VAL A 228 11.85 -9.22 -8.42
CA VAL A 228 10.54 -8.57 -8.58
C VAL A 228 9.77 -8.65 -7.27
N SER A 229 9.79 -9.79 -6.59
CA SER A 229 9.13 -9.97 -5.28
C SER A 229 9.64 -8.96 -4.24
N VAL A 230 10.96 -8.82 -4.11
CA VAL A 230 11.53 -7.87 -3.14
C VAL A 230 11.33 -6.43 -3.57
N GLY A 231 11.43 -6.15 -4.88
CA GLY A 231 11.13 -4.84 -5.42
C GLY A 231 9.70 -4.39 -5.12
N ASN A 232 8.74 -5.33 -5.17
CA ASN A 232 7.35 -5.11 -4.79
C ASN A 232 7.21 -4.72 -3.31
N ILE A 233 7.83 -5.48 -2.42
CA ILE A 233 7.80 -5.24 -0.97
C ILE A 233 8.39 -3.86 -0.62
N ILE A 234 9.56 -3.53 -1.17
CA ILE A 234 10.21 -2.23 -0.94
C ILE A 234 9.35 -1.09 -1.48
N GLY A 235 8.77 -1.26 -2.67
CA GLY A 235 7.88 -0.29 -3.29
C GLY A 235 6.61 -0.06 -2.45
N ALA A 236 5.91 -1.12 -2.08
CA ALA A 236 4.71 -1.06 -1.24
C ALA A 236 5.00 -0.41 0.11
N ASN A 237 6.13 -0.72 0.75
CA ASN A 237 6.51 -0.10 2.02
C ASN A 237 6.78 1.40 1.87
N PHE A 238 7.50 1.79 0.81
CA PHE A 238 7.70 3.20 0.49
C PHE A 238 6.37 3.92 0.25
N LEU A 239 5.44 3.31 -0.48
CA LEU A 239 4.10 3.87 -0.74
C LEU A 239 3.24 3.94 0.53
N ASN A 240 3.30 2.95 1.41
CA ASN A 240 2.62 2.98 2.71
C ASN A 240 3.10 4.15 3.58
N MET A 241 4.42 4.37 3.63
CA MET A 241 4.99 5.48 4.40
C MET A 241 4.75 6.86 3.75
N THR A 242 4.78 6.95 2.43
CA THR A 242 4.69 8.24 1.72
C THR A 242 3.28 8.57 1.24
N ALA A 243 2.65 7.69 0.46
CA ALA A 243 1.32 7.89 -0.07
C ALA A 243 0.26 7.68 1.01
N VAL A 244 0.24 6.53 1.67
CA VAL A 244 -0.85 6.17 2.60
C VAL A 244 -0.86 7.06 3.83
N LEU A 245 0.25 7.12 4.58
CA LEU A 245 0.35 8.01 5.73
C LEU A 245 0.37 9.48 5.33
N GLY A 246 1.01 9.84 4.21
CA GLY A 246 1.03 11.21 3.73
C GLY A 246 -0.37 11.74 3.44
N VAL A 247 -1.15 11.04 2.62
CA VAL A 247 -2.55 11.42 2.31
C VAL A 247 -3.42 11.38 3.56
N SER A 248 -3.29 10.35 4.39
CA SER A 248 -4.08 10.21 5.62
C SER A 248 -3.81 11.38 6.59
N SER A 249 -2.57 11.86 6.69
CA SER A 249 -2.19 13.00 7.53
C SER A 249 -2.65 14.36 7.00
N LEU A 250 -2.88 14.48 5.68
CA LEU A 250 -3.52 15.67 5.10
C LEU A 250 -5.00 15.77 5.46
N ILE A 251 -5.67 14.63 5.62
CA ILE A 251 -7.09 14.57 6.00
C ILE A 251 -7.25 14.88 7.49
N ASN A 252 -6.43 14.26 8.33
CA ASN A 252 -6.49 14.41 9.79
C ASN A 252 -5.09 14.18 10.39
N PRO A 253 -4.59 15.01 11.33
CA PRO A 253 -3.38 14.68 12.06
C PRO A 253 -3.39 13.24 12.59
N LEU A 254 -2.29 12.53 12.37
CA LEU A 254 -2.18 11.12 12.72
C LEU A 254 -1.52 10.98 14.10
N PRO A 255 -2.24 10.53 15.14
CA PRO A 255 -1.63 10.33 16.44
C PRO A 255 -0.65 9.15 16.38
N ILE A 256 0.53 9.33 16.96
CA ILE A 256 1.51 8.26 17.13
C ILE A 256 1.71 8.03 18.63
N GLY A 257 1.18 6.91 19.12
CA GLY A 257 1.29 6.52 20.51
C GLY A 257 2.74 6.23 20.93
N ARG A 258 3.01 6.29 22.23
CA ARG A 258 4.34 5.97 22.80
C ARG A 258 4.80 4.55 22.46
N GLU A 259 3.88 3.59 22.44
CA GLU A 259 4.19 2.21 22.06
C GLU A 259 4.60 2.13 20.59
N SER A 260 3.86 2.78 19.68
CA SER A 260 4.24 2.82 18.26
C SER A 260 5.58 3.51 18.02
N LEU A 261 5.91 4.56 18.77
CA LEU A 261 7.24 5.19 18.70
C LEU A 261 8.37 4.28 19.17
N ARG A 262 8.12 3.42 20.17
CA ARG A 262 9.15 2.56 20.78
C ARG A 262 9.28 1.21 20.11
N VAL A 263 8.21 0.70 19.52
CA VAL A 263 8.12 -0.66 19.00
C VAL A 263 7.81 -0.63 17.51
N ASP A 264 6.66 -0.10 17.11
CA ASP A 264 6.16 -0.26 15.73
C ASP A 264 7.07 0.44 14.69
N LEU A 265 7.45 1.70 14.91
CA LEU A 265 8.30 2.45 13.97
C LEU A 265 9.74 1.92 13.90
N PRO A 266 10.41 1.53 15.00
CA PRO A 266 11.69 0.84 14.90
C PRO A 266 11.60 -0.50 14.19
N VAL A 267 10.56 -1.31 14.46
CA VAL A 267 10.36 -2.60 13.80
C VAL A 267 10.08 -2.42 12.30
N MET A 268 9.37 -1.37 11.92
CA MET A 268 9.13 -0.98 10.53
C MET A 268 10.43 -0.73 9.73
N LEU A 269 11.53 -0.35 10.41
CA LEU A 269 12.83 -0.04 9.80
C LEU A 269 13.80 -1.23 9.71
N LEU A 270 13.48 -2.37 10.33
CA LEU A 270 14.27 -3.61 10.27
C LEU A 270 14.12 -4.30 8.91
#